data_AF-A0AAD8NRM9-F1
#
_entry.id   AF-A0AAD8NRM9-F1
#
_cell.length_a   1.000
_cell.length_b   1.000
_cell.length_c   1.000
_cell.angle_alpha   90.00
_cell.angle_beta   90.00
_cell.angle_gamma   90.00
#
_symmetry.space_group_name_H-M   'P 1'
#
loop_
_entity.id
_entity.type
_entity.pdbx_description
1 polymer ?
#
loop_
_entity_poly.entity_id
_entity_poly.type
_entity_poly.pdbx_seq_one_letter_code
_entity_poly.pdbx_strand_id
1 'polypeptide(L)'
;MNAKISDFGLSKFGPANEKYTFLFSNPVGTDGYCDPLYAETKLLTKESDVYSFGVVLFEVLCGRLCIDYNNVQNPPLVVLARESYEQNTINEIVYSNIKGEINHYSLEVFATIAYQCLKLNRKERPLMRDVVRALEAALRHQANIEEHASECGGLLVVTIDRGYNLGRKPYVHLHLRQDLRATTKKTAENQVWDETFKFTLDKPSKATLRLMVFTDSWFDHIRGRYHLGMVDISVADVIKKGRLKDTYNFGNGHLRVELQWEPSSFPVKTKPQFMQFMTSFYKVVIRGVKGE
;
A
#
# COMPACT_ATOMS: atom_id res chain seq x y z
N MET A 1 9.52 6.25 -5.98
CA MET A 1 10.87 5.94 -6.50
C MET A 1 10.83 4.54 -7.10
N ASN A 2 11.70 4.20 -8.05
CA ASN A 2 11.89 2.82 -8.51
C ASN A 2 13.32 2.43 -8.13
N ALA A 3 13.52 1.27 -7.50
CA ALA A 3 14.88 0.79 -7.26
C ALA A 3 15.54 0.40 -8.60
N LYS A 4 16.86 0.29 -8.64
CA LYS A 4 17.64 -0.22 -9.78
C LYS A 4 18.90 -0.91 -9.23
N ILE A 5 19.34 -1.99 -9.87
CA ILE A 5 20.65 -2.59 -9.58
C ILE A 5 21.71 -1.82 -10.38
N SER A 6 22.81 -1.50 -9.71
CA SER A 6 23.99 -0.84 -10.29
C SER A 6 25.26 -1.48 -9.75
N ASP A 7 26.41 -1.03 -10.21
CA ASP A 7 27.74 -1.52 -9.83
C ASP A 7 28.00 -2.99 -10.19
N PHE A 8 28.22 -3.21 -11.49
CA PHE A 8 28.59 -4.51 -12.05
C PHE A 8 30.11 -4.73 -12.07
N GLY A 9 30.90 -3.94 -11.32
CA GLY A 9 32.37 -3.97 -11.38
C GLY A 9 32.98 -5.31 -10.93
N LEU A 10 32.26 -6.07 -10.11
CA LEU A 10 32.66 -7.40 -9.65
C LEU A 10 31.91 -8.54 -10.34
N SER A 11 30.96 -8.25 -11.23
CA SER A 11 30.15 -9.25 -11.92
C SER A 11 31.02 -10.17 -12.78
N LYS A 12 30.64 -11.46 -12.83
CA LYS A 12 31.32 -12.48 -13.62
C LYS A 12 30.38 -13.04 -14.67
N PHE A 13 30.89 -13.19 -15.89
CA PHE A 13 30.17 -13.88 -16.97
C PHE A 13 30.36 -15.38 -16.81
N GLY A 14 29.26 -16.11 -16.75
CA GLY A 14 29.23 -17.58 -16.83
C GLY A 14 28.59 -18.03 -18.14
N PRO A 15 28.72 -19.31 -18.51
CA PRO A 15 28.04 -19.88 -19.67
C PRO A 15 26.53 -19.64 -19.59
N ALA A 16 25.95 -18.97 -20.59
CA ALA A 16 24.51 -18.86 -20.71
C ALA A 16 23.92 -20.24 -21.02
N ASN A 17 22.87 -20.64 -20.30
CA ASN A 17 22.10 -21.90 -20.46
C ASN A 17 22.59 -23.15 -19.72
N GLU A 18 23.59 -23.07 -18.85
CA GLU A 18 23.89 -24.17 -17.92
C GLU A 18 23.07 -24.05 -16.63
N LYS A 19 22.44 -25.18 -16.23
CA LYS A 19 21.64 -25.29 -15.00
C LYS A 19 22.49 -25.09 -13.74
N TYR A 20 23.77 -25.48 -13.81
CA TYR A 20 24.76 -25.31 -12.75
C TYR A 20 25.99 -24.64 -13.32
N THR A 21 26.11 -23.33 -13.13
CA THR A 21 27.32 -22.58 -13.48
C THR A 21 28.08 -22.29 -12.21
N PHE A 22 29.26 -22.87 -12.07
CA PHE A 22 30.20 -22.52 -11.01
C PHE A 22 31.48 -21.95 -11.62
N LEU A 23 32.04 -20.94 -10.96
CA LEU A 23 33.26 -20.28 -11.38
C LEU A 23 34.26 -20.31 -10.23
N PHE A 24 35.51 -20.67 -10.50
CA PHE A 24 36.58 -20.48 -9.54
C PHE A 24 37.08 -19.04 -9.64
N SER A 25 36.99 -18.29 -8.55
CA SER A 25 37.54 -16.94 -8.47
C SER A 25 37.94 -16.58 -7.04
N ASN A 26 38.97 -15.74 -6.91
CA ASN A 26 39.31 -15.17 -5.61
C ASN A 26 38.08 -14.44 -5.04
N PRO A 27 37.78 -14.55 -3.73
CA PRO A 27 36.61 -13.94 -3.14
C PRO A 27 36.82 -12.44 -3.13
N VAL A 28 35.88 -11.75 -3.77
CA VAL A 28 35.79 -10.31 -3.81
C VAL A 28 34.33 -9.98 -3.50
N GLY A 29 34.11 -8.96 -2.68
CA GLY A 29 32.78 -8.58 -2.25
C GLY A 29 32.82 -7.68 -1.04
N THR A 30 31.67 -7.12 -0.70
CA THR A 30 31.49 -6.32 0.51
C THR A 30 31.36 -7.23 1.71
N ASP A 31 32.07 -6.90 2.77
CA ASP A 31 32.03 -7.62 4.03
C ASP A 31 30.60 -7.66 4.60
N GLY A 32 30.21 -8.77 5.20
CA GLY A 32 28.83 -9.04 5.67
C GLY A 32 27.84 -9.53 4.61
N TYR A 33 28.07 -9.25 3.32
CA TYR A 33 27.22 -9.73 2.22
C TYR A 33 27.75 -10.97 1.52
N CYS A 34 29.06 -11.22 1.63
CA CYS A 34 29.74 -12.32 0.93
C CYS A 34 29.24 -13.70 1.39
N ASP A 35 28.91 -14.59 0.45
CA ASP A 35 28.57 -15.98 0.74
C ASP A 35 29.73 -16.67 1.47
N PRO A 36 29.53 -17.17 2.71
CA PRO A 36 30.61 -17.80 3.48
C PRO A 36 31.22 -18.99 2.74
N LEU A 37 30.40 -19.74 1.98
CA LEU A 37 30.91 -20.87 1.21
C LEU A 37 31.75 -20.41 0.02
N TYR A 38 31.46 -19.24 -0.56
CA TYR A 38 32.31 -18.67 -1.61
C TYR A 38 33.63 -18.17 -1.03
N ALA A 39 33.58 -17.49 0.13
CA ALA A 39 34.77 -17.02 0.82
C ALA A 39 35.74 -18.17 1.15
N GLU A 40 35.19 -19.31 1.59
CA GLU A 40 35.93 -20.52 1.93
C GLU A 40 36.41 -21.29 0.68
N THR A 41 35.50 -21.68 -0.20
CA THR A 41 35.79 -22.63 -1.30
C THR A 41 36.30 -21.99 -2.58
N LYS A 42 36.21 -20.65 -2.69
CA LYS A 42 36.50 -19.88 -3.92
C LYS A 42 35.56 -20.21 -5.09
N LEU A 43 34.48 -20.95 -4.82
CA LEU A 43 33.50 -21.37 -5.80
C LEU A 43 32.34 -20.37 -5.83
N LEU A 44 32.29 -19.53 -6.86
CA LEU A 44 31.21 -18.59 -7.10
C LEU A 44 30.06 -19.27 -7.86
N THR A 45 28.83 -19.05 -7.40
CA THR A 45 27.61 -19.65 -7.97
C THR A 45 26.46 -18.65 -7.92
N LYS A 46 25.37 -18.92 -8.66
CA LYS A 46 24.15 -18.07 -8.60
C LYS A 46 23.57 -18.03 -7.17
N GLU A 47 23.74 -19.11 -6.42
CA GLU A 47 23.33 -19.24 -5.02
C GLU A 47 24.14 -18.32 -4.08
N SER A 48 25.31 -17.85 -4.51
CA SER A 48 26.08 -16.84 -3.77
C SER A 48 25.40 -15.47 -3.85
N ASP A 49 24.83 -15.09 -5.00
CA ASP A 49 24.02 -13.87 -5.13
C ASP A 49 22.72 -13.97 -4.32
N VAL A 50 22.10 -15.16 -4.28
CA VAL A 50 20.92 -15.43 -3.44
C VAL A 50 21.23 -15.17 -1.96
N TYR A 51 22.41 -15.59 -1.49
CA TYR A 51 22.83 -15.35 -0.11
C TYR A 51 22.95 -13.85 0.18
N SER A 52 23.69 -13.11 -0.65
CA SER A 52 23.84 -11.66 -0.50
C SER A 52 22.48 -10.95 -0.55
N PHE A 53 21.56 -11.44 -1.37
CA PHE A 53 20.20 -10.90 -1.42
C PHE A 53 19.41 -11.14 -0.11
N GLY A 54 19.57 -12.32 0.51
CA GLY A 54 19.00 -12.61 1.82
C GLY A 54 19.46 -11.63 2.90
N VAL A 55 20.72 -11.21 2.86
CA VAL A 55 21.26 -10.18 3.77
C VAL A 55 20.53 -8.86 3.58
N VAL A 56 20.39 -8.41 2.32
CA VAL A 56 19.66 -7.17 1.98
C VAL A 56 18.20 -7.22 2.44
N LEU A 57 17.52 -8.36 2.32
CA LEU A 57 16.13 -8.50 2.79
C LEU A 57 16.02 -8.26 4.31
N PHE A 58 16.96 -8.77 5.10
CA PHE A 58 16.97 -8.51 6.54
C PHE A 58 17.41 -7.08 6.89
N GLU A 59 18.34 -6.46 6.15
CA GLU A 59 18.67 -5.05 6.36
C GLU A 59 17.45 -4.15 6.21
N VAL A 60 16.63 -4.44 5.19
CA VAL A 60 15.38 -3.72 4.92
C VAL A 60 14.34 -3.96 6.02
N LEU A 61 14.20 -5.19 6.50
CA LEU A 61 13.25 -5.54 7.56
C LEU A 61 13.64 -4.91 8.92
N CYS A 62 14.93 -4.90 9.23
CA CYS A 62 15.46 -4.45 10.50
C CYS A 62 15.84 -2.96 10.51
N GLY A 63 15.94 -2.33 9.34
CA GLY A 63 16.36 -0.92 9.22
C GLY A 63 17.79 -0.69 9.70
N ARG A 64 18.64 -1.70 9.57
CA ARG A 64 20.02 -1.73 10.11
C ARG A 64 20.98 -2.32 9.07
N LEU A 65 22.21 -1.80 9.03
CA LEU A 65 23.27 -2.35 8.18
C LEU A 65 23.74 -3.73 8.65
N CYS A 66 24.18 -4.57 7.71
CA CYS A 66 24.59 -5.94 7.98
C CYS A 66 25.76 -6.03 8.99
N ILE A 67 26.69 -5.08 8.90
CA ILE A 67 27.79 -4.85 9.84
C ILE A 67 27.70 -3.42 10.33
N ASP A 68 27.71 -3.25 11.64
CA ASP A 68 27.76 -1.94 12.29
C ASP A 68 29.18 -1.68 12.80
N TYR A 69 30.01 -1.05 11.95
CA TYR A 69 31.41 -0.75 12.30
C TYR A 69 31.53 0.26 13.45
N ASN A 70 30.47 1.01 13.78
CA ASN A 70 30.48 2.01 14.84
C ASN A 70 30.10 1.42 16.21
N ASN A 71 29.54 0.21 16.25
CA ASN A 71 29.13 -0.44 17.49
C ASN A 71 29.48 -1.93 17.46
N VAL A 72 30.72 -2.24 17.88
CA VAL A 72 31.29 -3.60 17.87
C VAL A 72 30.56 -4.56 18.82
N GLN A 73 29.77 -4.04 19.79
CA GLN A 73 28.95 -4.89 20.67
C GLN A 73 27.70 -5.42 19.97
N ASN A 74 27.27 -4.80 18.86
CA ASN A 74 26.14 -5.30 18.11
C ASN A 74 26.55 -6.53 17.29
N PRO A 75 25.85 -7.67 17.42
CA PRO A 75 26.14 -8.83 16.61
C PRO A 75 25.90 -8.53 15.12
N PRO A 76 26.62 -9.19 14.20
CA PRO A 76 26.33 -9.10 12.77
C PRO A 76 24.86 -9.44 12.50
N LEU A 77 24.21 -8.68 11.61
CA LEU A 77 22.77 -8.80 11.38
C LEU A 77 22.37 -10.23 10.96
N VAL A 78 23.21 -10.90 10.18
CA VAL A 78 22.96 -12.27 9.71
C VAL A 78 22.88 -13.27 10.86
N VAL A 79 23.71 -13.09 11.89
CA VAL A 79 23.70 -13.95 13.09
C VAL A 79 22.39 -13.74 13.83
N LEU A 80 22.09 -12.47 14.15
CA LEU A 80 20.86 -12.07 14.83
C LEU A 80 19.61 -12.54 14.08
N ALA A 81 19.56 -12.37 12.76
CA ALA A 81 18.42 -12.74 11.93
C ALA A 81 18.16 -14.26 11.92
N ARG A 82 19.22 -15.08 11.85
CA ARG A 82 19.07 -16.55 11.92
C ARG A 82 18.58 -17.00 13.29
N GLU A 83 19.19 -16.48 14.35
CA GLU A 83 18.79 -16.81 15.73
C GLU A 83 17.34 -16.40 15.98
N SER A 84 16.95 -15.18 15.60
CA SER A 84 15.57 -14.72 15.76
C SER A 84 14.57 -15.51 14.92
N TYR A 85 14.96 -15.98 13.72
CA TYR A 85 14.10 -16.86 12.93
C TYR A 85 13.90 -18.21 13.60
N GLU A 86 14.99 -18.86 14.02
CA GLU A 86 14.99 -20.19 14.63
C GLU A 86 14.27 -20.22 15.98
N GLN A 87 14.32 -19.11 16.73
CA GLN A 87 13.62 -18.94 18.00
C GLN A 87 12.19 -18.41 17.86
N ASN A 88 11.70 -18.16 16.64
CA ASN A 88 10.40 -17.52 16.37
C ASN A 88 10.25 -16.12 17.00
N THR A 89 11.35 -15.38 17.16
CA THR A 89 11.41 -14.02 17.72
C THR A 89 11.65 -12.94 16.66
N ILE A 90 11.38 -13.22 15.37
CA ILE A 90 11.56 -12.25 14.27
C ILE A 90 10.93 -10.88 14.56
N ASN A 91 9.76 -10.85 15.19
CA ASN A 91 9.08 -9.60 15.57
C ASN A 91 9.95 -8.67 16.43
N GLU A 92 10.91 -9.20 17.18
CA GLU A 92 11.80 -8.42 18.06
C GLU A 92 12.83 -7.61 17.29
N ILE A 93 13.24 -8.10 16.12
CA ILE A 93 14.28 -7.47 15.29
C ILE A 93 13.71 -6.60 14.16
N VAL A 94 12.39 -6.63 13.94
CA VAL A 94 11.72 -5.75 12.97
C VAL A 94 11.92 -4.30 13.37
N TYR A 95 12.22 -3.46 12.38
CA TYR A 95 12.39 -2.02 12.58
C TYR A 95 11.18 -1.41 13.30
N SER A 96 11.45 -0.70 14.40
CA SER A 96 10.42 -0.25 15.34
C SER A 96 9.33 0.62 14.69
N ASN A 97 9.70 1.43 13.69
CA ASN A 97 8.76 2.30 12.99
C ASN A 97 7.75 1.56 12.09
N ILE A 98 8.01 0.29 11.74
CA ILE A 98 7.12 -0.52 10.87
C ILE A 98 6.54 -1.74 11.59
N LYS A 99 7.06 -2.12 12.76
CA LYS A 99 6.66 -3.33 13.51
C LYS A 99 5.14 -3.47 13.75
N GLY A 100 4.43 -2.35 13.96
CA GLY A 100 2.97 -2.35 14.16
C GLY A 100 2.14 -2.26 12.88
N GLU A 101 2.77 -2.23 11.71
CA GLU A 101 2.12 -1.97 10.43
C GLU A 101 2.14 -3.18 9.48
N ILE A 102 2.91 -4.22 9.80
CA ILE A 102 3.09 -5.40 8.95
C ILE A 102 2.06 -6.48 9.32
N ASN A 103 1.37 -7.01 8.32
CA ASN A 103 0.51 -8.19 8.44
C ASN A 103 1.33 -9.39 8.89
N HIS A 104 0.83 -10.15 9.86
CA HIS A 104 1.51 -11.34 10.39
C HIS A 104 1.94 -12.33 9.30
N TYR A 105 1.03 -12.71 8.39
CA TYR A 105 1.33 -13.62 7.29
C TYR A 105 2.31 -13.01 6.27
N SER A 106 2.23 -11.70 6.01
CA SER A 106 3.22 -11.02 5.19
C SER A 106 4.61 -11.10 5.80
N LEU A 107 4.73 -10.85 7.11
CA LEU A 107 5.99 -10.92 7.83
C LEU A 107 6.55 -12.34 7.83
N GLU A 108 5.71 -13.33 8.11
CA GLU A 108 6.07 -14.74 8.11
C GLU A 108 6.64 -15.17 6.76
N VAL A 109 5.91 -14.95 5.66
CA VAL A 109 6.37 -15.31 4.31
C VAL A 109 7.68 -14.59 3.96
N PHE A 110 7.79 -13.29 4.29
CA PHE A 110 8.99 -12.50 4.02
C PHE A 110 10.21 -13.02 4.81
N ALA A 111 10.05 -13.24 6.11
CA ALA A 111 11.12 -13.71 6.97
C ALA A 111 11.57 -15.12 6.60
N THR A 112 10.62 -16.00 6.25
CA THR A 112 10.92 -17.37 5.80
C THR A 112 11.77 -17.36 4.53
N ILE A 113 11.38 -16.61 3.51
CA ILE A 113 12.15 -16.61 2.26
C ILE A 113 13.52 -15.95 2.43
N ALA A 114 13.62 -14.89 3.23
CA ALA A 114 14.89 -14.25 3.56
C ALA A 114 15.82 -15.20 4.32
N TYR A 115 15.30 -15.93 5.31
CA TYR A 115 16.07 -16.93 6.06
C TYR A 115 16.54 -18.09 5.18
N GLN A 116 15.69 -18.60 4.28
CA GLN A 116 16.08 -19.64 3.33
C GLN A 116 17.25 -19.20 2.42
N CYS A 117 17.29 -17.93 2.01
CA CYS A 117 18.42 -17.38 1.25
C CYS A 117 19.74 -17.43 2.04
N LEU A 118 19.68 -17.32 3.37
CA LEU A 118 20.85 -17.34 4.26
C LEU A 118 21.31 -18.75 4.66
N LYS A 119 20.75 -19.83 4.12
CA LYS A 119 21.19 -21.21 4.45
C LYS A 119 22.66 -21.41 4.05
N LEU A 120 23.43 -22.09 4.91
CA LEU A 120 24.83 -22.40 4.62
C LEU A 120 24.96 -23.40 3.46
N ASN A 121 24.06 -24.39 3.39
CA ASN A 121 23.99 -25.31 2.28
C ASN A 121 23.33 -24.64 1.06
N ARG A 122 24.10 -24.47 -0.03
CA ARG A 122 23.62 -23.86 -1.28
C ARG A 122 22.40 -24.56 -1.87
N LYS A 123 22.27 -25.89 -1.68
CA LYS A 123 21.14 -26.67 -2.22
C LYS A 123 19.81 -26.38 -1.51
N GLU A 124 19.86 -25.82 -0.30
CA GLU A 124 18.70 -25.42 0.48
C GLU A 124 18.28 -23.98 0.18
N ARG A 125 19.12 -23.21 -0.53
CA ARG A 125 18.79 -21.85 -0.94
C ARG A 125 17.76 -21.90 -2.07
N PRO A 126 16.76 -21.02 -2.06
CA PRO A 126 15.75 -20.96 -3.10
C PRO A 126 16.35 -20.41 -4.39
N LEU A 127 15.69 -20.69 -5.51
CA LEU A 127 16.02 -20.00 -6.76
C LEU A 127 15.46 -18.59 -6.71
N MET A 128 16.12 -17.63 -7.36
CA MET A 128 15.65 -16.23 -7.39
C MET A 128 14.19 -16.08 -7.86
N ARG A 129 13.73 -16.94 -8.78
CA ARG A 129 12.30 -16.96 -9.20
C ARG A 129 11.35 -17.32 -8.06
N ASP A 130 11.76 -18.19 -7.16
CA ASP A 130 10.95 -18.65 -6.02
C ASP A 130 10.99 -17.58 -4.92
N VAL A 131 12.13 -16.90 -4.78
CA VAL A 131 12.22 -15.69 -3.96
C VAL A 131 11.22 -14.63 -4.42
N VAL A 132 11.18 -14.31 -5.72
CA VAL A 132 10.20 -13.35 -6.27
C VAL A 132 8.77 -13.76 -5.95
N ARG A 133 8.39 -15.03 -6.18
CA ARG A 133 7.03 -15.54 -5.90
C ARG A 133 6.65 -15.39 -4.42
N ALA A 134 7.57 -15.68 -3.51
CA ALA A 134 7.33 -15.52 -2.08
C ALA A 134 7.15 -14.04 -1.70
N LEU A 135 7.98 -13.14 -2.23
CA LEU A 135 7.83 -11.71 -1.99
C LEU A 135 6.52 -11.15 -2.58
N GLU A 136 6.05 -11.68 -3.73
CA GLU A 136 4.72 -11.38 -4.26
C GLU A 136 3.60 -11.84 -3.32
N ALA A 137 3.71 -13.05 -2.76
CA ALA A 137 2.73 -13.58 -1.82
C ALA A 137 2.67 -12.73 -0.54
N ALA A 138 3.83 -12.37 0.02
CA ALA A 138 3.92 -11.45 1.15
C ALA A 138 3.22 -10.11 0.85
N LEU A 139 3.47 -9.54 -0.33
CA LEU A 139 2.83 -8.30 -0.78
C LEU A 139 1.29 -8.42 -0.84
N ARG A 140 0.77 -9.55 -1.33
CA ARG A 140 -0.68 -9.81 -1.37
C ARG A 140 -1.28 -9.92 0.03
N HIS A 141 -0.61 -10.61 0.95
CA HIS A 141 -1.06 -10.68 2.36
C HIS A 141 -1.16 -9.30 3.01
N GLN A 142 -0.21 -8.41 2.70
CA GLN A 142 -0.25 -7.03 3.19
C GLN A 142 -1.39 -6.21 2.54
N ALA A 143 -1.62 -6.38 1.23
CA ALA A 143 -2.68 -5.66 0.51
C ALA A 143 -4.10 -6.05 0.97
N ASN A 144 -4.31 -7.30 1.37
CA ASN A 144 -5.59 -7.75 1.91
C ASN A 144 -5.98 -7.01 3.20
N ILE A 145 -5.01 -6.49 3.99
CA ILE A 145 -5.32 -5.59 5.11
C ILE A 145 -5.88 -4.26 4.60
N GLU A 146 -5.33 -3.65 3.55
CA GLU A 146 -5.82 -2.37 3.02
C GLU A 146 -7.27 -2.49 2.46
N GLU A 147 -7.59 -3.66 1.90
CA GLU A 147 -8.93 -3.98 1.43
C GLU A 147 -9.89 -4.22 2.60
N HIS A 148 -9.52 -5.03 3.60
CA HIS A 148 -10.33 -5.25 4.80
C HIS A 148 -10.47 -4.01 5.69
N ALA A 149 -9.45 -3.16 5.75
CA ALA A 149 -9.47 -1.83 6.35
C ALA A 149 -10.49 -0.90 5.69
N SER A 150 -10.65 -1.03 4.36
CA SER A 150 -11.68 -0.35 3.58
C SER A 150 -13.05 -1.06 3.65
N GLU A 151 -13.12 -2.22 4.30
CA GLU A 151 -14.35 -2.96 4.63
C GLU A 151 -14.74 -2.81 6.11
N CYS A 152 -13.86 -2.33 6.99
CA CYS A 152 -14.27 -1.92 8.33
C CYS A 152 -15.27 -0.77 8.17
N GLY A 153 -16.37 -0.85 8.93
CA GLY A 153 -17.40 0.15 8.85
C GLY A 153 -16.90 1.55 9.23
N GLY A 154 -17.77 2.53 9.14
CA GLY A 154 -17.45 3.88 9.55
C GLY A 154 -18.54 4.86 9.22
N LEU A 155 -18.22 6.13 9.41
CA LEU A 155 -19.13 7.24 9.27
C LEU A 155 -18.68 8.12 8.10
N LEU A 156 -19.56 8.25 7.10
CA LEU A 156 -19.43 9.26 6.07
C LEU A 156 -20.14 10.54 6.54
N VAL A 157 -19.37 11.60 6.72
CA VAL A 157 -19.88 12.93 7.05
C VAL A 157 -19.95 13.73 5.75
N VAL A 158 -21.13 14.24 5.41
CA VAL A 158 -21.40 15.02 4.21
C VAL A 158 -21.92 16.39 4.62
N THR A 159 -21.21 17.45 4.26
CA THR A 159 -21.62 18.83 4.50
C THR A 159 -21.95 19.51 3.17
N ILE A 160 -23.18 19.99 3.05
CA ILE A 160 -23.62 20.82 1.93
C ILE A 160 -23.38 22.28 2.34
N ASP A 161 -22.31 22.90 1.81
CA ASP A 161 -21.93 24.28 2.16
C ASP A 161 -22.88 25.26 1.48
N ARG A 162 -22.78 25.39 0.16
CA ARG A 162 -23.53 26.39 -0.62
C ARG A 162 -23.66 26.01 -2.08
N GLY A 163 -24.65 26.59 -2.72
CA GLY A 163 -24.89 26.49 -4.15
C GLY A 163 -24.93 27.84 -4.83
N TYR A 164 -24.88 27.79 -6.16
CA TYR A 164 -24.90 28.95 -7.02
C TYR A 164 -25.74 28.64 -8.24
N ASN A 165 -26.61 29.58 -8.63
CA ASN A 165 -27.49 29.47 -9.80
C ASN A 165 -28.37 28.21 -9.83
N LEU A 166 -28.78 27.68 -8.67
CA LEU A 166 -29.64 26.47 -8.58
C LEU A 166 -31.14 26.75 -8.72
N GLY A 167 -31.53 27.92 -9.23
CA GLY A 167 -32.94 28.27 -9.43
C GLY A 167 -33.68 28.69 -8.15
N ARG A 168 -35.01 28.56 -8.19
CA ARG A 168 -35.91 28.97 -7.09
C ARG A 168 -36.15 27.82 -6.13
N LYS A 169 -36.16 28.12 -4.83
CA LYS A 169 -36.41 27.12 -3.78
C LYS A 169 -35.54 25.86 -3.88
N PRO A 170 -34.23 25.96 -4.15
CA PRO A 170 -33.43 24.77 -4.34
C PRO A 170 -33.31 23.97 -3.05
N TYR A 171 -33.15 22.65 -3.21
CA TYR A 171 -32.78 21.74 -2.14
C TYR A 171 -32.06 20.52 -2.72
N VAL A 172 -31.28 19.85 -1.89
CA VAL A 172 -30.44 18.72 -2.30
C VAL A 172 -30.92 17.46 -1.62
N HIS A 173 -31.16 16.40 -2.39
CA HIS A 173 -31.32 15.05 -1.88
C HIS A 173 -29.97 14.33 -1.86
N LEU A 174 -29.67 13.71 -0.74
CA LEU A 174 -28.54 12.82 -0.54
C LEU A 174 -29.08 11.40 -0.43
N HIS A 175 -28.70 10.54 -1.36
CA HIS A 175 -29.12 9.14 -1.35
C HIS A 175 -27.89 8.24 -1.24
N LEU A 176 -27.87 7.40 -0.21
CA LEU A 176 -26.81 6.44 0.04
C LEU A 176 -27.43 5.10 0.43
N ARG A 177 -27.30 4.09 -0.44
CA ARG A 177 -27.96 2.78 -0.33
C ARG A 177 -29.48 2.90 -0.26
N GLN A 178 -30.05 2.79 0.94
CA GLN A 178 -31.50 2.89 1.21
C GLN A 178 -31.83 4.12 2.06
N ASP A 179 -30.81 4.88 2.50
CA ASP A 179 -30.98 6.09 3.31
C ASP A 179 -31.07 7.31 2.37
N LEU A 180 -32.22 7.99 2.42
CA LEU A 180 -32.49 9.20 1.66
C LEU A 180 -32.67 10.36 2.64
N ARG A 181 -31.86 11.40 2.48
CA ARG A 181 -31.93 12.64 3.26
C ARG A 181 -32.06 13.84 2.34
N ALA A 182 -32.57 14.94 2.88
CA ALA A 182 -32.75 16.17 2.13
C ALA A 182 -32.31 17.36 2.97
N THR A 183 -31.75 18.37 2.29
CA THR A 183 -31.49 19.66 2.92
C THR A 183 -32.78 20.46 3.09
N THR A 184 -32.73 21.52 3.90
CA THR A 184 -33.78 22.54 3.86
C THR A 184 -33.86 23.21 2.48
N LYS A 185 -35.03 23.75 2.14
CA LYS A 185 -35.19 24.56 0.92
C LYS A 185 -34.62 25.96 1.16
N LYS A 186 -33.89 26.48 0.18
CA LYS A 186 -33.28 27.83 0.23
C LYS A 186 -33.98 28.82 -0.68
N THR A 187 -33.63 30.10 -0.67
CA THR A 187 -34.19 31.05 -1.65
C THR A 187 -33.27 31.15 -2.87
N ALA A 188 -33.69 31.86 -3.91
CA ALA A 188 -32.83 32.07 -5.07
C ALA A 188 -31.63 32.97 -4.72
N GLU A 189 -31.81 33.87 -3.75
CA GLU A 189 -30.85 34.89 -3.33
C GLU A 189 -29.88 34.38 -2.26
N ASN A 190 -30.29 33.41 -1.44
CA ASN A 190 -29.47 32.85 -0.36
C ASN A 190 -29.46 31.32 -0.39
N GLN A 191 -28.48 30.76 -1.10
CA GLN A 191 -28.27 29.31 -1.29
C GLN A 191 -27.13 28.77 -0.41
N VAL A 192 -27.06 29.23 0.84
CA VAL A 192 -26.12 28.70 1.85
C VAL A 192 -26.88 27.74 2.76
N TRP A 193 -26.42 26.49 2.82
CA TRP A 193 -26.98 25.43 3.66
C TRP A 193 -26.20 25.28 4.95
N ASP A 194 -24.90 25.02 4.86
CA ASP A 194 -24.05 24.60 5.98
C ASP A 194 -24.66 23.44 6.79
N GLU A 195 -25.33 22.52 6.09
CA GLU A 195 -26.03 21.39 6.69
C GLU A 195 -25.17 20.13 6.59
N THR A 196 -25.05 19.40 7.70
CA THR A 196 -24.21 18.21 7.80
C THR A 196 -25.04 16.95 8.03
N PHE A 197 -24.77 15.91 7.24
CA PHE A 197 -25.42 14.60 7.28
C PHE A 197 -24.38 13.52 7.59
N LYS A 198 -24.77 12.55 8.42
CA LYS A 198 -23.88 11.48 8.88
C LYS A 198 -24.47 10.13 8.51
N PHE A 199 -23.74 9.34 7.74
CA PHE A 199 -24.16 8.01 7.28
C PHE A 199 -23.24 6.92 7.79
N THR A 200 -23.80 5.93 8.47
CA THR A 200 -23.05 4.75 8.90
C THR A 200 -22.99 3.73 7.76
N LEU A 201 -21.81 3.20 7.47
CA LEU A 201 -21.59 2.22 6.42
C LEU A 201 -20.75 1.07 6.95
N ASP A 202 -21.25 -0.16 6.83
CA ASP A 202 -20.47 -1.35 7.23
C ASP A 202 -19.51 -1.85 6.14
N LYS A 203 -19.72 -1.44 4.88
CA LYS A 203 -18.91 -1.83 3.71
C LYS A 203 -18.78 -0.65 2.75
N PRO A 204 -17.96 0.35 3.08
CA PRO A 204 -18.01 1.64 2.41
C PRO A 204 -17.36 1.64 1.02
N SER A 205 -16.41 0.75 0.75
CA SER A 205 -15.68 0.65 -0.53
C SER A 205 -16.56 0.42 -1.77
N LYS A 206 -17.76 -0.14 -1.60
CA LYS A 206 -18.73 -0.37 -2.69
C LYS A 206 -19.90 0.61 -2.70
N ALA A 207 -19.92 1.60 -1.80
CA ALA A 207 -21.01 2.55 -1.68
C ALA A 207 -20.80 3.76 -2.59
N THR A 208 -21.91 4.28 -3.11
CA THR A 208 -21.95 5.49 -3.93
C THR A 208 -22.94 6.45 -3.32
N LEU A 209 -22.49 7.65 -2.97
CA LEU A 209 -23.36 8.75 -2.56
C LEU A 209 -23.91 9.43 -3.81
N ARG A 210 -25.23 9.45 -3.96
CA ARG A 210 -25.91 10.17 -5.01
C ARG A 210 -26.44 11.50 -4.51
N LEU A 211 -26.00 12.58 -5.12
CA LEU A 211 -26.53 13.93 -4.91
C LEU A 211 -27.49 14.27 -6.03
N MET A 212 -28.68 14.74 -5.69
CA MET A 212 -29.68 15.23 -6.66
C MET A 212 -30.14 16.61 -6.23
N VAL A 213 -30.07 17.59 -7.14
CA VAL A 213 -30.54 18.94 -6.85
C VAL A 213 -31.91 19.15 -7.47
N PHE A 214 -32.85 19.64 -6.67
CA PHE A 214 -34.21 19.96 -7.07
C PHE A 214 -34.48 21.45 -6.91
N THR A 215 -35.39 21.98 -7.70
CA THR A 215 -35.85 23.38 -7.67
C THR A 215 -37.36 23.41 -7.91
N ASP A 216 -38.06 24.38 -7.31
CA ASP A 216 -39.47 24.64 -7.62
C ASP A 216 -39.53 25.72 -8.72
N SER A 217 -40.03 25.41 -9.93
CA SER A 217 -40.30 26.41 -10.96
C SER A 217 -41.74 26.94 -10.87
N TRP A 218 -41.94 28.21 -11.22
CA TRP A 218 -43.27 28.85 -11.22
C TRP A 218 -44.20 28.27 -12.29
N PHE A 219 -43.67 27.63 -13.34
CA PHE A 219 -44.46 26.91 -14.34
C PHE A 219 -45.04 25.57 -13.83
N ASP A 220 -44.71 25.14 -12.60
CA ASP A 220 -44.83 23.73 -12.18
C ASP A 220 -46.16 23.32 -11.51
N HIS A 221 -47.17 24.20 -11.40
CA HIS A 221 -48.50 23.74 -10.98
C HIS A 221 -49.13 22.73 -11.98
N ILE A 222 -48.54 22.56 -13.17
CA ILE A 222 -49.07 21.72 -14.25
C ILE A 222 -48.24 20.43 -14.49
N ARG A 223 -46.97 20.32 -14.02
CA ARG A 223 -46.07 19.20 -14.42
C ARG A 223 -45.17 18.54 -13.36
N GLY A 224 -45.18 18.98 -12.10
CA GLY A 224 -44.39 18.33 -11.04
C GLY A 224 -42.90 18.72 -11.02
N ARG A 225 -42.18 18.24 -9.98
CA ARG A 225 -40.85 18.71 -9.56
C ARG A 225 -39.78 18.59 -10.65
N TYR A 226 -38.97 19.65 -10.85
CA TYR A 226 -37.82 19.63 -11.75
C TYR A 226 -36.53 19.22 -11.03
N HIS A 227 -35.77 18.31 -11.62
CA HIS A 227 -34.42 17.93 -11.14
C HIS A 227 -33.38 18.60 -12.03
N LEU A 228 -32.42 19.32 -11.43
CA LEU A 228 -31.34 20.02 -12.16
C LEU A 228 -30.22 19.08 -12.62
N GLY A 229 -30.15 17.89 -12.02
CA GLY A 229 -29.20 16.85 -12.36
C GLY A 229 -28.86 15.98 -11.17
N MET A 230 -27.98 15.01 -11.40
CA MET A 230 -27.44 14.14 -10.36
C MET A 230 -25.95 13.94 -10.52
N VAL A 231 -25.27 13.72 -9.39
CA VAL A 231 -23.86 13.36 -9.33
C VAL A 231 -23.71 12.17 -8.40
N ASP A 232 -22.98 11.16 -8.86
CA ASP A 232 -22.62 9.97 -8.10
C ASP A 232 -21.16 10.10 -7.64
N ILE A 233 -20.94 10.00 -6.33
CA ILE A 233 -19.63 10.13 -5.69
C ILE A 233 -19.26 8.77 -5.07
N SER A 234 -18.14 8.21 -5.50
CA SER A 234 -17.60 6.97 -4.95
C SER A 234 -17.11 7.20 -3.52
N VAL A 235 -17.65 6.45 -2.55
CA VAL A 235 -17.19 6.54 -1.15
C VAL A 235 -15.76 6.02 -1.02
N ALA A 236 -15.31 5.09 -1.88
CA ALA A 236 -13.92 4.64 -1.91
C ALA A 236 -12.92 5.76 -2.17
N ASP A 237 -13.27 6.74 -3.01
CA ASP A 237 -12.42 7.90 -3.29
C ASP A 237 -12.32 8.84 -2.07
N VAL A 238 -13.41 8.96 -1.30
CA VAL A 238 -13.43 9.72 -0.04
C VAL A 238 -12.56 9.05 1.02
N ILE A 239 -12.66 7.72 1.16
CA ILE A 239 -11.81 6.94 2.09
C ILE A 239 -10.33 7.16 1.75
N LYS A 240 -9.97 7.03 0.47
CA LYS A 240 -8.58 7.14 0.01
C LYS A 240 -7.98 8.52 0.27
N LYS A 241 -8.78 9.58 0.18
CA LYS A 241 -8.35 10.96 0.39
C LYS A 241 -8.52 11.43 1.85
N GLY A 242 -9.30 10.73 2.66
CA GLY A 242 -9.68 11.10 4.03
C GLY A 242 -10.72 12.24 4.10
N ARG A 243 -10.52 13.29 3.30
CA ARG A 243 -11.44 14.42 3.14
C ARG A 243 -11.44 14.90 1.70
N LEU A 244 -12.62 15.18 1.17
CA LEU A 244 -12.82 15.69 -0.18
C LEU A 244 -13.70 16.94 -0.12
N LYS A 245 -13.17 18.06 -0.58
CA LYS A 245 -13.92 19.31 -0.73
C LYS A 245 -13.94 19.67 -2.20
N ASP A 246 -15.12 19.67 -2.80
CA ASP A 246 -15.24 19.83 -4.25
C ASP A 246 -16.50 20.61 -4.65
N THR A 247 -16.55 21.03 -5.92
CA THR A 247 -17.67 21.74 -6.52
C THR A 247 -18.24 20.91 -7.66
N TYR A 248 -19.53 20.58 -7.56
CA TYR A 248 -20.24 19.72 -8.50
C TYR A 248 -21.24 20.51 -9.32
N ASN A 249 -21.26 20.29 -10.64
CA ASN A 249 -22.12 21.03 -11.56
C ASN A 249 -23.49 20.35 -11.72
N PHE A 250 -24.56 21.15 -11.76
CA PHE A 250 -25.94 20.73 -11.93
C PHE A 250 -26.64 21.68 -12.91
N GLY A 251 -26.64 21.31 -14.20
CA GLY A 251 -27.07 22.20 -15.27
C GLY A 251 -26.19 23.46 -15.33
N ASN A 252 -26.81 24.63 -15.20
CA ASN A 252 -26.11 25.92 -15.20
C ASN A 252 -25.64 26.37 -13.80
N GLY A 253 -25.95 25.60 -12.76
CA GLY A 253 -25.56 25.88 -11.39
C GLY A 253 -24.50 24.91 -10.87
N HIS A 254 -23.98 25.20 -9.68
CA HIS A 254 -23.01 24.34 -9.02
C HIS A 254 -23.21 24.32 -7.50
N LEU A 255 -22.78 23.24 -6.88
CA LEU A 255 -22.92 22.96 -5.45
C LEU A 255 -21.56 22.62 -4.87
N ARG A 256 -21.16 23.32 -3.81
CA ARG A 256 -19.97 23.00 -3.04
C ARG A 256 -20.33 22.00 -1.93
N VAL A 257 -19.63 20.87 -1.94
CA VAL A 257 -19.87 19.77 -1.01
C VAL A 257 -18.55 19.36 -0.38
N GLU A 258 -18.62 19.06 0.91
CA GLU A 258 -17.50 18.55 1.67
C GLU A 258 -17.84 17.16 2.23
N LEU A 259 -16.93 16.21 2.05
CA LEU A 259 -17.07 14.82 2.44
C LEU A 259 -15.88 14.43 3.30
N GLN A 260 -16.14 13.79 4.44
CA GLN A 260 -15.10 13.30 5.35
C GLN A 260 -15.43 11.88 5.77
N TRP A 261 -14.43 11.01 5.75
CA TRP A 261 -14.56 9.64 6.24
C TRP A 261 -13.98 9.49 7.65
N GLU A 262 -14.78 8.95 8.56
CA GLU A 262 -14.37 8.63 9.93
C GLU A 262 -14.51 7.11 10.16
N PRO A 263 -13.41 6.34 10.14
CA PRO A 263 -13.47 4.88 10.28
C PRO A 263 -13.94 4.45 11.68
N SER A 264 -14.78 3.40 11.76
CA SER A 264 -15.19 2.82 13.06
C SER A 264 -14.04 1.97 13.62
N SER A 265 -13.12 2.62 14.33
CA SER A 265 -12.06 2.01 15.17
C SER A 265 -11.40 0.72 14.64
N PHE A 266 -10.52 0.88 13.66
CA PHE A 266 -9.10 0.48 13.75
C PHE A 266 -8.28 1.54 12.98
N PRO A 267 -7.15 2.03 13.50
CA PRO A 267 -6.32 2.99 12.77
C PRO A 267 -5.67 2.29 11.57
N VAL A 268 -6.24 2.48 10.39
CA VAL A 268 -5.58 2.12 9.13
C VAL A 268 -4.52 3.19 8.89
N LYS A 269 -3.33 2.97 9.46
CA LYS A 269 -2.18 3.83 9.15
C LYS A 269 -1.91 3.75 7.65
N THR A 270 -1.77 4.92 7.04
CA THR A 270 -1.36 5.13 5.65
C THR A 270 -0.22 4.19 5.24
N LYS A 271 -0.27 3.67 4.00
CA LYS A 271 0.73 2.82 3.32
C LYS A 271 2.10 2.83 4.02
N PRO A 272 2.49 1.72 4.68
CA PRO A 272 3.76 1.62 5.39
C PRO A 272 4.92 1.96 4.46
N GLN A 273 5.92 2.71 4.93
CA GLN A 273 7.10 3.05 4.12
C GLN A 273 7.82 1.80 3.59
N PHE A 274 7.77 0.70 4.35
CA PHE A 274 8.21 -0.63 3.94
C PHE A 274 7.49 -1.16 2.68
N MET A 275 6.19 -0.89 2.54
CA MET A 275 5.40 -1.26 1.35
C MET A 275 5.77 -0.46 0.12
N GLN A 276 6.13 0.82 0.28
CA GLN A 276 6.63 1.62 -0.83
C GLN A 276 8.00 1.12 -1.31
N PHE A 277 8.87 0.71 -0.39
CA PHE A 277 10.16 0.11 -0.71
C PHE A 277 10.00 -1.28 -1.36
N MET A 278 9.23 -2.19 -0.74
CA MET A 278 8.96 -3.54 -1.26
C MET A 278 8.32 -3.51 -2.66
N THR A 279 7.36 -2.62 -2.91
CA THR A 279 6.75 -2.44 -4.24
C THR A 279 7.76 -1.90 -5.26
N SER A 280 8.69 -1.04 -4.82
CA SER A 280 9.75 -0.48 -5.67
C SER A 280 10.86 -1.49 -5.96
N PHE A 281 11.18 -2.35 -4.99
CA PHE A 281 12.20 -3.40 -5.07
C PHE A 281 11.70 -4.60 -5.89
N TYR A 282 10.45 -4.99 -5.69
CA TYR A 282 9.73 -5.98 -6.49
C TYR A 282 9.82 -5.70 -8.01
N LYS A 283 9.64 -4.43 -8.41
CA LYS A 283 9.76 -4.02 -9.82
C LYS A 283 11.18 -4.20 -10.40
N VAL A 284 12.21 -4.25 -9.56
CA VAL A 284 13.61 -4.45 -9.98
C VAL A 284 13.91 -5.92 -10.23
N VAL A 285 13.54 -6.76 -9.28
CA VAL A 285 13.83 -8.20 -9.37
C VAL A 285 13.09 -8.81 -10.57
N ILE A 286 11.89 -8.32 -10.91
CA ILE A 286 11.18 -8.77 -12.12
C ILE A 286 11.80 -8.23 -13.42
N ARG A 287 12.22 -6.95 -13.49
CA ARG A 287 12.83 -6.42 -14.72
C ARG A 287 14.15 -7.12 -15.05
N GLY A 288 14.94 -7.47 -14.04
CA GLY A 288 16.17 -8.27 -14.23
C GLY A 288 15.93 -9.72 -14.65
N VAL A 289 14.81 -10.33 -14.25
CA VAL A 289 14.48 -11.73 -14.59
C VAL A 289 13.76 -11.87 -15.94
N LYS A 290 13.09 -10.81 -16.44
CA LYS A 290 12.36 -10.83 -17.71
C LYS A 290 13.14 -10.39 -18.95
N GLY A 291 14.38 -9.91 -18.82
CA GLY A 291 15.24 -9.63 -19.98
C GLY A 291 14.66 -8.58 -20.94
N GLU A 292 14.28 -7.41 -20.41
CA GLU A 292 14.04 -6.18 -21.18
C GLU A 292 14.99 -5.08 -20.75
#